data_AF-A0A815ALG7-F1
#
_entry.id   AF-A0A815ALG7-F1
#
_cell.length_a   1.000
_cell.length_b   1.000
_cell.length_c   1.000
_cell.angle_alpha   90.00
_cell.angle_beta   90.00
_cell.angle_gamma   90.00
#
_symmetry.space_group_name_H-M   'P 1'
#
loop_
_entity.id
_entity.type
_entity.pdbx_description
1 polymer ?
#
loop_
_entity_poly.entity_id
_entity_poly.type
_entity_poly.pdbx_seq_one_letter_code
_entity_poly.pdbx_strand_id
1 'polypeptide(L)'
;MGLTMDENGSFYIVDYGKHEVRRYGRGESQGTVVAGGNGSGNRLDQLYGPRYVFVDRNHSVYVSDLGNDLVMKWVEGAKQGIVVAGGQGKGNGLTQLCDPRGVVVDELGTIYVADRDGKHG
;
A
#
# COMPACT_ATOMS: atom_id res chain seq x y z
N MET A 1 9.70 -0.22 -3.58
CA MET A 1 9.60 -1.45 -4.37
C MET A 1 9.26 -2.60 -3.45
N GLY A 2 8.03 -3.08 -3.60
CA GLY A 2 7.51 -4.30 -3.02
C GLY A 2 6.80 -5.09 -4.11
N LEU A 3 6.78 -6.40 -3.94
CA LEU A 3 6.10 -7.39 -4.77
C LEU A 3 5.38 -8.33 -3.82
N THR A 4 4.16 -8.73 -4.16
CA THR A 4 3.48 -9.86 -3.53
C THR A 4 2.75 -10.68 -4.59
N MET A 5 2.21 -11.84 -4.19
CA MET A 5 1.43 -12.72 -5.05
C MET A 5 0.18 -13.17 -4.29
N ASP A 6 -0.97 -13.20 -4.97
CA ASP A 6 -2.20 -13.80 -4.43
C ASP A 6 -2.23 -15.32 -4.60
N GLU A 7 -3.22 -15.98 -4.00
CA GLU A 7 -3.42 -17.43 -4.10
C GLU A 7 -3.75 -17.92 -5.52
N ASN A 8 -4.20 -17.01 -6.40
CA ASN A 8 -4.48 -17.30 -7.81
C ASN A 8 -3.21 -17.21 -8.68
N GLY A 9 -2.07 -16.82 -8.09
CA GLY A 9 -0.79 -16.68 -8.78
C GLY A 9 -0.65 -15.35 -9.54
N SER A 10 -1.42 -14.34 -9.16
CA SER A 10 -1.32 -12.99 -9.72
C SER A 10 -0.32 -12.17 -8.92
N PHE A 11 0.59 -11.48 -9.61
CA PHE A 11 1.61 -10.65 -8.99
C PHE A 11 1.14 -9.21 -8.82
N TYR A 12 1.44 -8.61 -7.68
CA TYR A 12 1.15 -7.21 -7.39
C TYR A 12 2.48 -6.48 -7.19
N ILE A 13 2.74 -5.47 -8.00
CA ILE A 13 4.01 -4.74 -8.02
C ILE A 13 3.75 -3.29 -7.67
N VAL A 14 4.52 -2.77 -6.73
CA VAL A 14 4.58 -1.33 -6.47
C VAL A 14 5.46 -0.66 -7.51
N ASP A 15 4.87 0.18 -8.34
CA ASP A 15 5.61 1.11 -9.19
C ASP A 15 5.80 2.43 -8.43
N TYR A 16 6.99 2.57 -7.86
CA TYR A 16 7.36 3.75 -7.08
C TYR A 16 7.35 5.03 -7.93
N GLY A 17 7.80 4.95 -9.19
CA GLY A 17 7.93 6.10 -10.08
C GLY A 17 6.59 6.56 -10.65
N LYS A 18 5.61 5.66 -10.74
CA LYS A 18 4.24 5.97 -11.15
C LYS A 18 3.28 6.23 -9.99
N HIS A 19 3.71 5.99 -8.76
CA HIS A 19 2.87 6.10 -7.56
C HIS A 19 1.59 5.26 -7.65
N GLU A 20 1.77 3.99 -8.01
CA GLU A 20 0.66 3.06 -8.21
C GLU A 20 1.06 1.63 -7.84
N VAL A 21 0.05 0.78 -7.71
CA VAL A 21 0.22 -0.68 -7.65
C VAL A 21 -0.42 -1.28 -8.90
N ARG A 22 0.32 -2.17 -9.57
CA ARG A 22 -0.16 -2.94 -10.71
C ARG A 22 -0.32 -4.40 -10.36
N ARG A 23 -1.43 -5.00 -10.80
CA ARG A 23 -1.67 -6.44 -10.77
C ARG A 23 -1.38 -7.03 -12.16
N TYR A 24 -0.70 -8.16 -12.18
CA TYR A 24 -0.45 -8.99 -13.35
C TYR A 24 -1.02 -10.37 -13.06
N GLY A 25 -2.07 -10.78 -13.76
CA GLY A 25 -2.58 -12.14 -13.70
C GLY A 25 -1.56 -13.15 -14.23
N ARG A 26 -1.78 -14.43 -13.93
CA ARG A 26 -0.88 -15.51 -14.34
C ARG A 26 -0.75 -15.55 -15.88
N GLY A 27 0.44 -15.24 -16.37
CA GLY A 27 0.75 -15.23 -17.80
C GLY A 27 0.36 -13.93 -18.53
N GLU A 28 -0.19 -12.94 -17.83
CA GLU A 28 -0.48 -11.63 -18.41
C GLU A 28 0.81 -10.80 -18.57
N SER A 29 0.97 -10.16 -19.74
CA SER A 29 2.08 -9.25 -20.03
C SER A 29 1.74 -7.79 -19.76
N GLN A 30 0.47 -7.48 -19.52
CA GLN A 30 -0.03 -6.14 -19.26
C GLN A 30 -0.63 -6.09 -17.85
N GLY A 31 -0.21 -5.11 -17.06
CA GLY A 31 -0.68 -4.96 -15.69
C GLY A 31 -1.83 -3.96 -15.58
N THR A 32 -2.83 -4.28 -14.77
CA THR A 32 -3.93 -3.37 -14.43
C THR A 32 -3.60 -2.59 -13.16
N VAL A 33 -3.88 -1.29 -13.14
CA VAL A 33 -3.74 -0.48 -11.93
C VAL A 33 -4.84 -0.83 -10.94
N VAL A 34 -4.45 -1.18 -9.70
CA VAL A 34 -5.37 -1.61 -8.64
C VAL A 34 -5.33 -0.73 -7.39
N ALA A 35 -4.35 0.17 -7.30
CA ALA A 35 -4.28 1.22 -6.28
C ALA A 35 -3.47 2.42 -6.80
N GLY A 36 -3.88 3.64 -6.45
CA GLY A 36 -3.28 4.87 -6.97
C GLY A 36 -3.54 5.09 -8.46
N GLY A 37 -2.52 5.55 -9.19
CA GLY A 37 -2.58 5.76 -10.65
C GLY A 37 -3.23 7.08 -11.10
N ASN A 38 -3.75 7.88 -10.18
CA ASN A 38 -4.33 9.20 -10.47
C ASN A 38 -3.33 10.34 -10.17
N GLY A 39 -2.05 10.08 -10.44
CA GLY A 39 -0.93 10.96 -10.14
C GLY A 39 -0.45 10.88 -8.69
N SER A 40 0.64 11.62 -8.44
CA SER A 40 1.28 11.73 -7.13
C SER A 40 0.46 12.61 -6.18
N GLY A 41 0.25 12.19 -4.94
CA GLY A 41 -0.41 13.03 -3.91
C GLY A 41 -1.03 12.24 -2.77
N ASN A 42 -1.88 12.92 -1.99
CA ASN A 42 -2.47 12.41 -0.74
C ASN A 42 -4.00 12.29 -0.77
N ARG A 43 -4.63 12.41 -1.94
CA ARG A 43 -6.05 12.10 -2.10
C ARG A 43 -6.29 10.59 -1.98
N LEU A 44 -7.52 10.19 -1.67
CA LEU A 44 -7.87 8.78 -1.51
C LEU A 44 -7.76 7.95 -2.80
N ASP A 45 -7.61 8.57 -3.97
CA ASP A 45 -7.35 7.92 -5.25
C ASP A 45 -5.88 8.01 -5.71
N GLN A 46 -5.00 8.55 -4.86
CA GLN A 46 -3.59 8.78 -5.12
C GLN A 46 -2.69 8.06 -4.12
N LEU A 47 -1.42 7.95 -4.48
CA LEU A 47 -0.34 7.54 -3.59
C LEU A 47 0.81 8.54 -3.73
N TYR A 48 1.70 8.57 -2.75
CA TYR A 48 2.94 9.34 -2.81
C TYR A 48 4.14 8.52 -2.32
N GLY A 49 4.93 8.06 -3.28
CA GLY A 49 6.11 7.22 -3.02
C GLY A 49 5.79 5.89 -2.33
N PRO A 50 4.82 5.10 -2.80
CA PRO A 50 4.45 3.83 -2.16
C PRO A 50 5.65 2.89 -2.10
N ARG A 51 5.82 2.18 -0.96
CA ARG A 51 7.04 1.38 -0.72
C ARG A 51 6.82 -0.11 -0.85
N TYR A 52 5.69 -0.60 -0.35
CA TYR A 52 5.37 -2.03 -0.23
C TYR A 52 3.87 -2.27 -0.43
N VAL A 53 3.55 -3.51 -0.80
CA VAL A 53 2.19 -3.97 -1.05
C VAL A 53 1.96 -5.34 -0.42
N PHE A 54 0.80 -5.52 0.20
CA PHE A 54 0.26 -6.79 0.64
C PHE A 54 -1.13 -7.00 0.04
N VAL A 55 -1.50 -8.24 -0.26
CA VAL A 55 -2.82 -8.61 -0.76
C VAL A 55 -3.41 -9.66 0.18
N ASP A 56 -4.62 -9.44 0.67
CA ASP A 56 -5.33 -10.42 1.49
C ASP A 56 -6.14 -11.40 0.64
N ARG A 57 -6.74 -12.42 1.28
CA ARG A 57 -7.55 -13.46 0.62
C ARG A 57 -8.86 -12.95 0.01
N ASN A 58 -9.23 -11.70 0.27
CA ASN A 58 -10.36 -11.04 -0.38
C ASN A 58 -9.88 -10.12 -1.52
N HIS A 59 -8.66 -10.33 -2.00
CA HIS A 59 -7.98 -9.50 -2.99
C HIS A 59 -7.91 -8.00 -2.63
N SER A 60 -8.03 -7.65 -1.35
CA SER A 60 -7.82 -6.27 -0.93
C SER A 60 -6.33 -5.95 -0.90
N VAL A 61 -5.97 -4.81 -1.48
CA VAL A 61 -4.59 -4.34 -1.63
C VAL A 61 -4.27 -3.34 -0.53
N TYR A 62 -3.28 -3.65 0.29
CA TYR A 62 -2.76 -2.79 1.34
C TYR A 62 -1.42 -2.22 0.89
N VAL A 63 -1.27 -0.91 0.95
CA VAL A 63 -0.10 -0.20 0.45
C VAL A 63 0.49 0.64 1.56
N SER A 64 1.77 0.45 1.86
CA SER A 64 2.54 1.39 2.68
C SER A 64 2.86 2.61 1.83
N ASP A 65 2.16 3.71 2.06
CA ASP A 65 2.31 4.95 1.31
C ASP A 65 3.31 5.88 2.01
N LEU A 66 4.59 5.61 1.77
CA LEU A 66 5.68 6.14 2.56
C LEU A 66 5.72 7.67 2.59
N GLY A 67 5.49 8.33 1.45
CA GLY A 67 5.54 9.79 1.37
C GLY A 67 4.36 10.48 2.07
N ASN A 68 3.30 9.74 2.37
CA ASN A 68 2.14 10.23 3.10
C ASN A 68 2.09 9.72 4.56
N ASP A 69 3.11 8.98 5.01
CA ASP A 69 3.20 8.42 6.38
C ASP A 69 1.93 7.69 6.81
N LEU A 70 1.38 6.86 5.91
CA LEU A 70 0.14 6.13 6.14
C LEU A 70 0.12 4.76 5.45
N VAL A 71 -0.86 3.94 5.80
CA VAL A 71 -1.24 2.73 5.07
C VAL A 71 -2.63 2.92 4.49
N MET A 72 -2.76 2.65 3.19
CA MET A 72 -4.04 2.63 2.49
C MET A 72 -4.48 1.20 2.18
N LYS A 73 -5.79 0.95 2.20
CA LYS A 73 -6.42 -0.26 1.70
C LYS A 73 -7.32 0.06 0.50
N TRP A 74 -7.18 -0.67 -0.59
CA TRP A 74 -8.15 -0.74 -1.68
C TRP A 74 -8.86 -2.09 -1.64
N VAL A 75 -10.18 -2.08 -1.56
CA VAL A 75 -10.98 -3.28 -1.84
C VAL A 75 -10.95 -3.52 -3.35
N GLU A 76 -11.01 -4.78 -3.78
CA GLU A 76 -11.01 -5.13 -5.20
C GLU A 76 -12.06 -4.31 -5.98
N GLY A 77 -11.64 -3.68 -7.08
CA GLY A 77 -12.48 -2.83 -7.93
C GLY A 77 -12.80 -1.43 -7.38
N ALA A 78 -12.34 -1.08 -6.17
CA ALA A 78 -12.55 0.25 -5.61
C ALA A 78 -11.77 1.33 -6.40
N LYS A 79 -12.39 2.50 -6.59
CA LYS A 79 -11.75 3.65 -7.25
C LYS A 79 -10.87 4.47 -6.31
N GLN A 80 -11.12 4.35 -5.01
CA GLN A 80 -10.46 5.07 -3.93
C GLN A 80 -10.15 4.09 -2.79
N GLY A 81 -9.07 4.36 -2.08
CA GLY A 81 -8.66 3.61 -0.92
C GLY A 81 -9.21 4.21 0.36
N ILE A 82 -8.90 3.52 1.45
CA ILE A 82 -9.28 3.87 2.80
C ILE A 82 -8.00 3.90 3.63
N VAL A 83 -7.78 4.97 4.40
CA VAL A 83 -6.68 5.03 5.36
C VAL A 83 -6.98 4.03 6.49
N VAL A 84 -6.08 3.08 6.71
CA VAL A 84 -6.24 2.03 7.73
C VAL A 84 -5.22 2.11 8.86
N ALA A 85 -4.13 2.87 8.68
CA ALA A 85 -3.17 3.22 9.72
C ALA A 85 -2.44 4.52 9.36
N GLY A 86 -2.01 5.29 10.36
CA GLY A 86 -1.30 6.56 10.16
C GLY A 86 -2.22 7.71 9.69
N GLY A 87 -1.64 8.64 8.93
CA GLY A 87 -2.39 9.76 8.33
C GLY A 87 -2.64 10.96 9.26
N GLN A 88 -2.16 10.92 10.51
CA GLN A 88 -2.17 12.05 11.45
C GLN A 88 -0.80 12.74 11.54
N GLY A 89 -0.11 12.78 10.41
CA GLY A 89 1.25 13.29 10.29
C GLY A 89 2.32 12.30 10.72
N LYS A 90 3.57 12.65 10.40
CA LYS A 90 4.75 11.85 10.71
C LYS A 90 5.04 11.82 12.21
N GLY A 91 5.27 10.65 12.78
CA GLY A 91 5.70 10.54 14.18
C GLY A 91 5.46 9.18 14.82
N ASN A 92 5.64 9.14 16.14
CA ASN A 92 5.58 7.91 16.95
C ASN A 92 4.31 7.83 17.82
N GLY A 93 3.33 8.70 17.57
CA GLY A 93 2.02 8.64 18.23
C GLY A 93 1.21 7.43 17.78
N LEU A 94 0.19 7.04 18.57
CA LEU A 94 -0.64 5.86 18.29
C LEU A 94 -1.34 5.86 16.92
N THR A 95 -1.56 7.04 16.34
CA THR A 95 -2.19 7.24 15.03
C THR A 95 -1.24 7.83 13.98
N GLN A 96 0.05 7.88 14.29
CA GLN A 96 1.10 8.39 13.43
C GLN A 96 1.96 7.23 12.94
N LEU A 97 2.56 7.39 11.76
CA LEU A 97 3.60 6.51 11.26
C LEU A 97 4.78 7.38 10.82
N CYS A 98 5.94 6.78 10.61
CA CYS A 98 7.15 7.45 10.18
C CYS A 98 7.92 6.58 9.18
N ASP A 99 7.88 6.97 7.89
CA ASP A 99 8.44 6.18 6.79
C ASP A 99 7.93 4.70 6.76
N PRO A 100 6.61 4.41 6.71
CA PRO A 100 6.12 3.04 6.70
C PRO A 100 6.68 2.26 5.49
N ARG A 101 7.37 1.14 5.75
CA ARG A 101 8.10 0.40 4.71
C ARG A 101 7.54 -0.96 4.36
N GLY A 102 6.76 -1.54 5.24
CA GLY A 102 6.17 -2.87 5.09
C GLY A 102 4.82 -2.90 5.76
N VAL A 103 3.91 -3.70 5.22
CA VAL A 103 2.60 -3.95 5.80
C VAL A 103 2.21 -5.39 5.54
N VAL A 104 1.61 -6.03 6.53
CA VAL A 104 0.96 -7.33 6.42
C VAL A 104 -0.32 -7.33 7.26
N VAL A 105 -1.27 -8.18 6.88
CA VAL A 105 -2.53 -8.34 7.61
C VAL A 105 -2.74 -9.80 7.95
N ASP A 106 -3.08 -10.10 9.20
CA ASP A 106 -3.38 -11.46 9.62
C ASP A 106 -4.81 -11.89 9.27
N GLU A 107 -5.16 -13.15 9.56
CA GLU A 107 -6.47 -13.71 9.22
C GLU A 107 -7.63 -13.07 9.98
N LEU A 108 -7.35 -12.40 11.10
CA LEU A 108 -8.33 -11.67 11.90
C LEU A 108 -8.50 -10.22 11.41
N GLY A 109 -7.70 -9.77 10.44
CA GLY A 109 -7.71 -8.42 9.94
C GLY A 109 -6.81 -7.45 10.71
N THR A 110 -5.96 -7.95 11.61
CA THR A 110 -5.00 -7.10 12.33
C THR A 110 -3.90 -6.65 11.39
N ILE A 111 -3.61 -5.35 11.38
CA ILE A 111 -2.62 -4.74 10.49
C ILE A 111 -1.31 -4.54 11.25
N TYR A 112 -0.22 -5.09 10.72
CA TYR A 112 1.12 -4.89 11.24
C TYR A 112 1.91 -4.04 10.24
N VAL A 113 2.49 -2.95 10.71
CA VAL A 113 3.24 -2.00 9.88
C VAL A 113 4.69 -1.97 10.36
N ALA A 114 5.62 -2.16 9.43
CA ALA A 114 7.03 -1.90 9.68
C ALA A 114 7.25 -0.38 9.59
N ASP A 115 7.20 0.25 10.76
CA ASP A 115 7.38 1.68 10.96
C ASP A 115 8.82 1.98 11.39
N ARG A 116 9.43 3.05 10.88
CA ARG A 116 10.80 3.42 11.23
C ARG A 116 10.74 4.60 12.19
N ASP A 117 11.30 4.43 13.38
CA ASP A 117 11.46 5.57 14.31
C ASP A 117 12.14 6.76 13.62
N GLY A 118 11.53 7.94 13.75
CA GLY A 118 12.05 9.21 13.20
C GLY A 118 13.37 9.69 13.81
N LYS A 119 14.06 8.86 14.61
CA LYS A 119 15.35 9.17 15.22
C LYS A 119 16.49 8.52 14.44
N HIS A 120 16.87 9.17 13.35
CA HIS A 120 18.27 9.20 12.96
C HIS A 120 18.76 10.63 13.17
N GLY A 121 19.32 10.86 14.36
CA GLY A 121 20.19 12.00 14.61
C GLY A 121 21.53 11.85 13.92
#